data_AF-A0A1I5YIW0-F1
#
_entry.id   AF-A0A1I5YIW0-F1
#
_cell.length_a   1.000
_cell.length_b   1.000
_cell.length_c   1.000
_cell.angle_alpha   90.00
_cell.angle_beta   90.00
_cell.angle_gamma   90.00
#
_symmetry.space_group_name_H-M   'P 1'
#
loop_
_entity.id
_entity.type
_entity.pdbx_description
1 polymer ?
#
loop_
_entity_poly.entity_id
_entity_poly.type
_entity_poly.pdbx_seq_one_letter_code
_entity_poly.pdbx_strand_id
1 'polypeptide(L)' 'MPDYTIVQCGQGHYFSTIWLPLVSFKAVRLGDRRLQRCPVCRRFRSVVRVSADQLSAEELRAAEALKDSRLP' A
#
# COMPACT_ATOMS: atom_id res chain seq x y z
N MET A 1 -9.62 -8.65 12.58
CA MET A 1 -9.78 -7.58 11.56
C MET A 1 -8.52 -7.59 10.72
N PRO A 2 -8.57 -7.61 9.38
CA PRO A 2 -7.35 -7.53 8.58
C PRO A 2 -6.69 -6.17 8.81
N ASP A 3 -5.41 -6.17 9.19
CA ASP A 3 -4.61 -4.95 9.30
C ASP A 3 -4.42 -4.33 7.90
N TYR A 4 -5.14 -3.23 7.64
CA TYR A 4 -4.90 -2.41 6.45
C TYR A 4 -3.64 -1.60 6.67
N THR A 5 -2.66 -1.79 5.80
CA THR A 5 -1.42 -1.02 5.80
C THR A 5 -1.51 0.06 4.73
N ILE A 6 -1.12 1.28 5.08
CA ILE A 6 -0.99 2.36 4.11
C ILE A 6 0.33 2.19 3.37
N VAL A 7 0.26 2.30 2.04
CA VAL A 7 1.44 2.20 1.18
C VAL A 7 1.53 3.41 0.27
N GLN A 8 2.76 3.87 0.04
CA GLN A 8 3.06 4.94 -0.89
C GLN A 8 3.64 4.36 -2.17
N CYS A 9 3.01 4.65 -3.30
CA CYS A 9 3.55 4.36 -4.63
C CYS A 9 4.76 5.25 -4.93
N GLY A 10 5.74 4.76 -5.71
CA GLY A 10 6.89 5.57 -6.16
C GLY A 10 6.58 6.80 -7.03
N GLN A 11 5.31 7.16 -7.22
CA GLN A 11 4.86 8.43 -7.78
C GLN A 11 4.31 9.41 -6.72
N GLY A 12 4.27 9.03 -5.44
CA GLY A 12 3.71 9.85 -4.35
C GLY A 12 2.22 9.62 -4.06
N HIS A 13 1.59 8.59 -4.64
CA HIS A 13 0.20 8.26 -4.33
C HIS A 13 0.10 7.36 -3.09
N TYR A 14 -0.76 7.71 -2.15
CA TYR A 14 -1.06 6.91 -0.96
C TYR A 14 -2.34 6.11 -1.15
N PHE A 15 -2.32 4.84 -0.75
CA PHE A 15 -3.49 3.97 -0.78
C PHE A 15 -3.41 2.91 0.31
N SER A 16 -4.55 2.41 0.75
CA SER A 16 -4.63 1.37 1.78
C SER A 16 -4.76 -0.02 1.14
N THR A 17 -3.97 -0.98 1.62
CA THR A 17 -3.95 -2.36 1.11
C THR A 17 -3.76 -3.36 2.26
N ILE A 18 -4.19 -4.60 2.06
CA ILE A 18 -3.96 -5.66 3.04
C ILE A 18 -2.54 -6.18 2.87
N TRP A 19 -1.72 -5.97 3.89
CA TRP A 19 -0.35 -6.46 3.90
C TRP A 19 -0.31 -7.81 4.62
N LEU A 20 -0.43 -8.90 3.85
CA LEU A 20 -0.26 -10.25 4.37
C LEU A 20 1.24 -10.61 4.40
N PRO A 21 1.90 -10.65 5.58
CA PRO A 21 3.33 -10.97 5.66
C PRO A 21 3.65 -12.41 5.25
N LEU A 22 2.68 -13.33 5.36
CA LEU A 22 2.90 -14.78 5.25
C LEU A 22 2.58 -15.39 3.87
N VAL A 23 1.83 -14.70 3.00
CA VAL A 23 1.35 -15.29 1.72
C VAL A 23 2.27 -14.95 0.54
N SER A 24 3.30 -14.12 0.75
CA SER A 24 4.18 -13.68 -0.33
C SER A 24 5.53 -14.39 -0.26
N PHE A 25 5.58 -15.64 -0.75
CA PHE A 25 6.77 -16.51 -0.87
C PHE A 25 7.97 -15.87 -1.61
N LYS A 26 7.77 -14.74 -2.31
CA LYS A 26 8.80 -13.95 -3.00
C LYS A 26 9.13 -12.58 -2.35
N ALA A 27 8.38 -12.12 -1.35
CA ALA A 27 8.54 -10.75 -0.81
C ALA A 27 9.37 -10.65 0.47
N VAL A 28 9.64 -11.76 1.17
CA VAL A 28 10.40 -11.75 2.43
C VAL A 28 11.78 -11.11 2.27
N ARG A 29 12.35 -11.09 1.05
CA ARG A 29 13.65 -10.45 0.76
C ARG A 29 13.61 -8.98 0.35
N LEU A 30 12.45 -8.35 0.16
CA LEU A 30 12.36 -6.92 -0.19
C LEU A 30 12.01 -5.98 0.98
N GLY A 31 11.85 -6.50 2.20
CA GLY A 31 11.59 -5.69 3.39
C GLY A 31 10.31 -4.85 3.29
N ASP A 32 10.42 -3.53 3.49
CA ASP A 32 9.29 -2.58 3.49
C ASP A 32 8.82 -2.15 2.11
N ARG A 33 9.44 -2.66 1.03
CA ARG A 33 9.18 -2.26 -0.34
C ARG A 33 8.63 -3.44 -1.15
N ARG A 34 7.53 -3.25 -1.87
CA ARG A 34 6.87 -4.30 -2.66
C ARG A 34 6.50 -3.79 -4.04
N LEU A 35 6.49 -4.65 -5.05
CA LEU A 35 5.87 -4.32 -6.33
C LEU A 35 4.38 -4.65 -6.25
N GLN A 36 3.54 -3.62 -6.33
CA GLN A 36 2.08 -3.75 -6.38
C GLN A 36 1.50 -2.94 -7.53
N ARG A 37 0.29 -3.29 -7.98
CA ARG A 37 -0.43 -2.52 -8.99
C ARG A 37 -1.13 -1.35 -8.31
N CYS A 38 -0.63 -0.14 -8.53
CA CYS A 38 -1.26 1.05 -7.99
C CYS A 38 -2.66 1.22 -8.63
N PRO A 39 -3.75 1.38 -7.84
CA PRO A 39 -5.10 1.59 -8.39
C PRO A 39 -5.23 2.92 -9.14
N VAL A 40 -4.49 3.96 -8.72
CA VAL A 40 -4.45 5.27 -9.36
C VAL A 40 -3.75 5.20 -10.72
N CYS A 41 -2.49 4.76 -10.75
CA CYS A 41 -1.72 4.68 -11.99
C CYS A 41 -2.15 3.52 -12.90
N ARG A 42 -2.89 2.55 -12.36
CA ARG A 42 -3.24 1.24 -12.95
C ARG A 42 -2.06 0.40 -13.46
N ARG A 43 -0.82 0.77 -13.10
CA ARG A 43 0.44 0.13 -13.49
C ARG A 43 1.15 -0.48 -12.28
N PHE A 44 2.02 -1.45 -12.52
CA PHE A 44 2.91 -1.98 -11.50
C PHE A 44 3.95 -0.93 -11.13
N ARG A 45 4.03 -0.67 -9.83
CA ARG A 45 4.95 0.30 -9.24
C ARG A 45 5.52 -0.28 -7.95
N SER A 46 6.73 0.12 -7.60
CA SER A 46 7.24 -0.14 -6.27
C SER A 46 6.48 0.73 -5.28
N VAL A 47 5.93 0.09 -4.27
CA VAL A 47 5.27 0.72 -3.14
C VAL A 47 6.10 0.49 -1.89
N VAL A 48 6.05 1.43 -0.96
CA VAL A 48 6.71 1.32 0.35
C VAL A 48 5.65 1.45 1.43
N ARG A 49 5.78 0.68 2.51
CA ARG A 49 4.90 0.82 3.67
C ARG A 49 5.17 2.16 4.35
N VAL A 50 4.10 2.89 4.65
CA VAL A 50 4.15 4.12 5.42
C VAL A 50 3.23 3.99 6.62
N SER A 51 3.68 4.49 7.77
CA SER A 51 2.85 4.50 8.97
C SER A 51 1.81 5.62 8.87
N ALA A 52 0.58 5.34 9.33
CA ALA A 52 -0.48 6.33 9.39
C ALA A 52 -0.07 7.55 10.24
N ASP A 53 0.74 7.34 11.27
CA ASP A 53 1.27 8.39 12.15
C ASP A 53 2.20 9.39 11.46
N GLN A 54 2.75 9.03 10.29
CA GLN A 54 3.62 9.91 9.51
C GLN A 54 2.87 10.70 8.43
N LEU A 55 1.59 10.42 8.23
CA LEU A 55 0.77 11.02 7.20
C LEU A 55 -0.06 12.16 7.77
N SER A 56 -0.18 13.23 7.00
CA SER A 56 -1.13 14.30 7.30
C SER A 56 -2.58 13.80 7.18
N ALA A 57 -3.51 14.48 7.86
CA ALA A 57 -4.94 14.16 7.77
C ALA A 57 -5.51 14.24 6.34
N GLU A 58 -4.85 14.97 5.44
CA GLU A 58 -5.21 15.03 4.02
C GLU A 58 -4.75 13.78 3.27
N GLU A 59 -3.51 13.34 3.51
CA GLU A 59 -2.96 12.12 2.90
C GLU A 59 -3.67 10.86 3.42
N LEU A 60 -4.04 10.84 4.71
CA LEU A 60 -4.85 9.76 5.29
C LEU A 60 -6.21 9.66 4.61
N ARG A 61 -6.91 10.79 4.44
CA ARG A 61 -8.20 10.82 3.72
C ARG A 61 -8.07 10.34 2.28
N ALA A 62 -6.99 10.73 1.58
CA ALA A 62 -6.72 10.24 0.23
C ALA A 62 -6.45 8.72 0.21
N ALA A 63 -5.69 8.21 1.18
CA ALA A 63 -5.38 6.78 1.31
C ALA A 63 -6.60 5.92 1.69
N GLU A 64 -7.53 6.48 2.47
CA GLU A 64 -8.80 5.85 2.80
C GLU A 64 -9.79 5.88 1.65
N ALA A 65 -9.80 6.96 0.85
CA ALA A 65 -10.61 7.05 -0.36
C ALA A 65 -10.14 6.05 -1.44
N LEU A 66 -8.82 5.83 -1.51
CA LEU A 66 -8.18 4.90 -2.43
C LEU A 66 -7.85 3.59 -1.72
N LYS A 67 -8.85 2.72 -1.54
CA LYS A 67 -8.63 1.35 -1.07
C LYS A 67 -8.37 0.45 -2.27
N ASP A 68 -7.36 -0.42 -2.20
CA ASP A 68 -7.21 -1.47 -3.20
C ASP A 68 -8.38 -2.45 -3.04
N SER A 69 -9.42 -2.28 -3.86
CA SER A 69 -10.65 -3.08 -3.83
C SER A 69 -10.46 -4.53 -4.27
N ARG A 70 -9.22 -4.97 -4.56
CA ARG A 70 -8.89 -6.35 -4.90
C ARG A 70 -8.55 -7.18 -3.65
N LEU A 71 -9.50 -7.27 -2.73
CA LEU A 71 -9.70 -8.52 -2.01
C LEU A 71 -10.36 -9.50 -3.01
N PRO A 72 -9.73 -10.64 -3.37
CA PRO A 72 -10.48 -11.73 -3.97
C PRO A 72 -11.50 -12.31 -2.98
#